data_AF-A0AAD1XUP7-F1
#
_entry.id   AF-A0AAD1XUP7-F1
#
_cell.length_a   1.000
_cell.length_b   1.000
_cell.length_c   1.000
_cell.angle_alpha   90.00
_cell.angle_beta   90.00
_cell.angle_gamma   90.00
#
_symmetry.space_group_name_H-M   'P 1'
#
loop_
_entity.id
_entity.type
_entity.pdbx_description
1 polymer ?
#
loop_
_entity_poly.entity_id
_entity_poly.type
_entity_poly.pdbx_seq_one_letter_code
_entity_poly.pdbx_strand_id
1 'polypeptide(L)'
;MIIPIRCFTCGKVIAHKWNKFIELNSGGDDQNGSGDDQHQHVAVGDTLDKLQLKRYCCRRMILTHVDLIVKLLSYNIMAGQTA
;
A
#
# COMPACT_ATOMS: atom_id res chain seq x y z
N MET A 1 3.51 -8.58 -1.74
CA MET A 1 2.31 -9.13 -2.42
C MET A 1 1.19 -8.12 -2.29
N ILE A 2 0.11 -8.30 -3.05
CA ILE A 2 -1.07 -7.41 -3.05
C ILE A 2 -1.65 -7.24 -1.63
N ILE A 3 -2.27 -6.10 -1.36
CA ILE A 3 -2.92 -5.78 -0.08
C ILE A 3 -4.04 -6.80 0.26
N PRO A 4 -4.17 -7.24 1.53
CA PRO A 4 -5.24 -8.15 1.90
C PRO A 4 -6.64 -7.57 1.66
N ILE A 5 -7.55 -8.40 1.15
CA ILE A 5 -8.95 -8.04 0.86
C ILE A 5 -9.66 -7.54 2.13
N ARG A 6 -9.42 -8.21 3.26
CA ARG A 6 -10.00 -7.92 4.58
C ARG A 6 -8.92 -7.82 5.64
N CYS A 7 -9.23 -7.10 6.73
CA CYS A 7 -8.40 -7.11 7.92
C CYS A 7 -8.35 -8.50 8.56
N PHE A 8 -7.14 -8.98 8.88
CA PHE A 8 -6.94 -10.25 9.57
C PHE A 8 -7.55 -10.33 10.96
N THR A 9 -7.83 -9.19 11.61
CA THR A 9 -8.44 -9.15 12.95
C THR A 9 -9.92 -8.82 12.89
N CYS A 10 -10.28 -7.74 12.21
CA CYS A 10 -11.63 -7.16 12.29
C CYS A 10 -12.56 -7.62 11.15
N GLY A 11 -12.05 -8.33 10.13
CA GLY A 11 -12.82 -8.77 8.95
C GLY A 11 -13.33 -7.64 8.03
N LYS A 12 -13.11 -6.37 8.39
CA LYS A 12 -13.49 -5.20 7.57
C LYS A 12 -12.78 -5.28 6.21
N VAL A 13 -13.52 -4.97 5.14
CA VAL A 13 -12.94 -4.89 3.78
C VAL A 13 -12.01 -3.66 3.72
N ILE A 14 -10.78 -3.86 3.24
CA ILE A 14 -9.72 -2.84 3.23
C ILE A 14 -9.13 -2.61 1.84
N ALA A 15 -9.02 -3.63 0.98
CA ALA A 15 -8.28 -3.53 -0.28
C ALA A 15 -8.69 -2.35 -1.18
N HIS A 16 -9.99 -2.04 -1.27
CA HIS A 16 -10.51 -0.91 -2.06
C HIS A 16 -10.00 0.48 -1.61
N LYS A 17 -9.36 0.59 -0.45
CA LYS A 17 -8.84 1.85 0.10
C LYS A 17 -7.35 2.08 -0.20
N TRP A 18 -6.66 1.07 -0.73
CA TRP A 18 -5.22 1.14 -0.97
C TRP A 18 -4.85 2.21 -2.00
N ASN A 19 -5.47 2.21 -3.17
CA ASN A 19 -5.15 3.18 -4.22
C ASN A 19 -5.36 4.62 -3.74
N LYS A 20 -6.48 4.88 -3.04
CA LYS A 20 -6.75 6.19 -2.44
C LYS A 20 -5.75 6.56 -1.33
N PHE A 21 -5.21 5.59 -0.59
CA PHE A 21 -4.15 5.84 0.38
C PHE A 21 -2.86 6.28 -0.31
N ILE A 22 -2.47 5.59 -1.38
CA ILE A 22 -1.30 5.95 -2.19
C ILE A 22 -1.50 7.33 -2.82
N GLU A 23 -2.62 7.58 -3.51
CA GLU A 23 -2.95 8.89 -4.11
C GLU A 23 -2.84 10.07 -3.11
N LEU A 24 -3.20 9.85 -1.84
CA LEU A 24 -3.19 10.90 -0.81
C LEU A 24 -1.82 11.11 -0.15
N ASN A 25 -0.94 10.11 -0.14
CA ASN A 25 0.37 10.19 0.50
C ASN A 25 1.53 10.32 -0.49
N SER A 26 1.34 9.87 -1.73
CA SER A 26 2.36 9.73 -2.74
C SER A 26 1.66 9.85 -4.08
N GLY A 27 1.61 11.06 -4.65
CA GLY A 27 1.23 11.18 -6.05
C GLY A 27 2.22 10.40 -6.91
N GLY A 28 1.95 9.13 -7.20
CA GLY A 28 2.64 8.27 -8.15
C GLY A 28 4.11 7.92 -7.83
N ASP A 29 4.33 6.65 -7.47
CA ASP A 29 5.43 5.78 -7.97
C ASP A 29 6.91 6.19 -7.96
N ASP A 30 7.33 7.31 -7.36
CA ASP A 30 8.77 7.56 -7.22
C ASP A 30 9.32 6.89 -5.95
N GLN A 31 9.76 5.64 -6.16
CA GLN A 31 10.76 5.01 -5.32
C GLN A 31 11.99 5.91 -5.27
N ASN A 32 12.31 6.44 -4.10
CA ASN A 32 13.65 6.44 -3.50
C ASN A 32 13.58 7.15 -2.16
N GLY A 33 13.94 6.44 -1.10
CA GLY A 33 14.26 7.10 0.16
C GLY A 33 15.49 7.97 -0.05
N SER A 34 15.27 9.27 -0.15
CA SER A 34 16.25 10.28 0.26
C SER A 34 15.53 11.15 1.28
N GLY A 35 15.95 11.02 2.55
CA GLY A 35 15.62 12.02 3.55
C GLY A 35 16.09 13.37 3.05
N ASP A 36 15.16 14.32 3.01
CA ASP A 36 15.35 15.72 3.36
C ASP A 36 14.00 16.42 3.17
N ASP A 37 13.34 16.64 4.31
CA ASP A 37 12.65 17.85 4.72
C ASP A 37 11.84 18.63 3.65
N GLN A 38 10.52 18.69 3.89
CA GLN A 38 9.53 19.61 3.28
C GLN A 38 8.99 19.28 1.89
N HIS A 39 8.39 18.11 1.73
CA HIS A 39 7.24 17.99 0.83
C HIS A 39 5.95 17.89 1.65
N GLN A 40 4.87 18.51 1.19
CA GLN A 40 3.58 18.63 1.87
C GLN A 40 2.90 17.26 2.04
N HIS A 41 3.45 16.45 2.93
CA HIS A 41 2.97 15.13 3.25
C HIS A 41 1.84 15.29 4.25
N VAL A 42 0.61 15.00 3.85
CA VAL A 42 -0.50 14.86 4.79
C VAL A 42 -0.05 13.83 5.84
N ALA A 43 -0.21 14.14 7.12
CA ALA A 43 0.18 13.22 8.17
C ALA A 43 -0.50 11.86 7.90
N VAL A 44 0.26 10.77 7.90
CA VAL A 44 -0.26 9.43 7.56
C VAL A 44 -1.49 9.07 8.42
N GLY A 45 -1.51 9.55 9.67
CA GLY A 45 -2.66 9.48 10.56
C GLY A 45 -3.91 10.10 9.92
N ASP A 46 -3.83 11.35 9.48
CA ASP A 46 -4.94 12.10 8.87
C ASP A 46 -5.45 11.43 7.59
N THR A 47 -4.55 10.86 6.78
CA THR A 47 -4.94 10.09 5.59
C THR A 47 -5.74 8.84 5.98
N LEU A 48 -5.30 8.09 6.99
CA LEU A 48 -6.03 6.93 7.51
C LEU A 48 -7.39 7.31 8.12
N ASP A 49 -7.47 8.49 8.74
CA ASP A 49 -8.70 9.08 9.26
C ASP A 49 -9.67 9.46 8.14
N LYS A 50 -9.19 10.11 7.08
CA LYS A 50 -9.97 10.40 5.85
C LYS A 50 -10.49 9.13 5.18
N LEU A 51 -9.72 8.03 5.24
CA LEU A 51 -10.13 6.72 4.76
C LEU A 51 -11.08 5.98 5.72
N GLN A 52 -11.53 6.60 6.80
CA GLN A 52 -12.45 6.03 7.79
C GLN A 52 -11.95 4.70 8.40
N LEU A 53 -10.64 4.60 8.64
CA LEU A 53 -10.02 3.46 9.31
C LEU A 53 -9.86 3.77 10.80
N LYS A 54 -10.97 3.73 11.56
CA LYS A 54 -10.96 4.07 12.99
C LYS A 54 -10.15 3.09 13.87
N ARG A 55 -10.31 1.78 13.64
CA ARG A 55 -9.68 0.73 14.48
C ARG A 55 -8.21 0.51 14.09
N TYR A 56 -7.32 0.47 15.08
CA TYR A 56 -5.88 0.23 14.90
C TYR A 56 -5.58 -1.05 14.10
N CYS A 57 -6.36 -2.12 14.33
CA CYS A 57 -6.17 -3.40 13.65
C CYS A 57 -6.44 -3.33 12.15
N CYS A 58 -7.34 -2.43 11.73
CA CYS A 58 -7.63 -2.19 10.32
C CYS A 58 -6.64 -1.15 9.74
N ARG A 59 -6.10 -0.21 10.55
CA ARG A 59 -5.03 0.74 10.13
C ARG A 59 -3.70 0.05 9.81
N ARG A 60 -3.25 -0.89 10.65
CA ARG A 60 -1.98 -1.61 10.44
C ARG A 60 -1.92 -2.33 9.09
N MET A 61 -3.06 -2.77 8.55
CA MET A 61 -3.12 -3.46 7.27
C MET A 61 -2.77 -2.58 6.07
N ILE A 62 -2.95 -1.26 6.20
CA ILE A 62 -2.53 -0.27 5.19
C ILE A 62 -1.14 0.25 5.54
N LEU A 63 -0.93 0.63 6.80
CA LEU A 63 0.30 1.29 7.25
C LEU A 63 1.57 0.47 7.02
N THR A 64 1.50 -0.85 7.20
CA THR A 64 2.66 -1.75 7.09
C THR A 64 2.62 -2.60 5.82
N HIS A 65 1.75 -2.28 4.86
CA HIS A 65 1.69 -3.03 3.61
C HIS A 65 2.84 -2.63 2.68
N VAL A 66 3.47 -3.63 2.07
CA VAL A 66 4.53 -3.45 1.08
C VAL A 66 4.12 -4.19 -0.19
N ASP A 67 3.90 -3.44 -1.25
CA ASP A 67 3.41 -4.01 -2.51
C ASP A 67 4.52 -4.62 -3.37
N LEU A 68 4.93 -5.84 -3.01
CA LEU A 68 5.94 -6.57 -3.79
C LEU A 68 5.46 -7.07 -5.15
N ILE A 69 4.16 -6.96 -5.50
CA ILE A 69 3.67 -7.54 -6.77
C ILE A 69 4.32 -6.89 -7.99
N VAL A 70 4.54 -5.57 -7.94
CA VAL A 70 5.14 -4.80 -9.02
C VAL A 70 6.53 -5.34 -9.37
N LYS A 71 7.32 -5.71 -8.35
CA LYS A 71 8.66 -6.29 -8.53
C LYS A 71 8.61 -7.73 -9.06
N LEU A 72 7.60 -8.51 -8.65
CA LEU A 72 7.45 -9.89 -9.10
C LEU A 72 6.95 -10.00 -10.55
N LEU A 73 6.13 -9.04 -11.01
CA LEU A 73 5.64 -8.98 -12.38
C LEU A 73 6.74 -8.79 -13.43
N SER A 74 7.92 -8.31 -13.02
CA SER A 74 9.08 -8.18 -13.90
C SER A 74 9.69 -9.53 -14.32
N TYR A 75 9.30 -10.65 -13.69
CA TYR A 75 9.83 -11.97 -14.01
C TYR A 75 8.90 -12.73 -14.96
N ASN A 76 9.45 -13.25 -16.06
CA ASN A 76 8.72 -14.08 -17.02
C ASN A 76 8.76 -15.56 -16.58
N ILE A 77 7.58 -16.17 -16.37
CA ILE A 77 7.45 -17.58 -15.97
C ILE A 77 7.64 -18.57 -17.13
N MET A 78 7.59 -18.11 -18.39
CA MET A 78 7.68 -18.97 -19.58
C MET A 78 9.11 -19.12 -20.12
N ALA A 79 10.09 -18.39 -19.58
CA ALA A 79 11.47 -18.40 -20.05
C ALA A 79 12.18 -19.77 -19.89
N GLY A 80 11.59 -20.73 -19.17
CA GLY A 80 12.11 -22.09 -18.98
C GLY A 80 11.24 -23.21 -19.55
N GLN A 81 10.16 -22.92 -20.29
CA GLN A 81 9.21 -23.94 -20.79
C GLN A 81 9.44 -24.36 -22.24
N THR A 82 10.52 -23.89 -22.89
CA THR A 82 10.94 -24.42 -24.20
C THR A 82 11.81 -25.65 -24.01
N ALA A 83 11.18 -26.81 -23.84
CA ALA A 83 11.76 -28.12 -24.07
C ALA A 83 10.78 -28.93 -24.94
#